data_AF-A0A0H5QJR0-F1
#
_entry.id   AF-A0A0H5QJR0-F1
#
_cell.length_a   1.000
_cell.length_b   1.000
_cell.length_c   1.000
_cell.angle_alpha   90.00
_cell.angle_beta   90.00
_cell.angle_gamma   90.00
#
_symmetry.space_group_name_H-M   'P 1'
#
loop_
_entity.id
_entity.type
_entity.pdbx_description
1 polymer ?
#
loop_
_entity_poly.entity_id
_entity_poly.type
_entity_poly.pdbx_seq_one_letter_code
_entity_poly.pdbx_strand_id
1 'polypeptide(L)' 'MEQYEQYYRLPQDVVGHDAALLSYWDQMPAKAQLRLLESTITVSTLGELKMLAETFSKE' A
#
# COMPACT_ATOMS: atom_id res chain seq x y z
N MET A 1 -13.30 -11.87 26.28
CA MET A 1 -13.04 -10.61 25.55
C MET A 1 -11.97 -10.93 24.53
N GLU A 2 -12.35 -11.11 23.27
CA GLU A 2 -11.36 -11.26 22.20
C GLU A 2 -10.71 -9.89 22.00
N GLN A 3 -9.44 -9.78 22.36
CA GLN A 3 -8.64 -8.60 22.06
C GLN A 3 -8.44 -8.61 20.54
N TYR A 4 -9.24 -7.84 19.81
CA TYR A 4 -8.95 -7.54 18.42
C TYR A 4 -7.67 -6.71 18.40
N GLU A 5 -6.52 -7.37 18.25
CA GLU A 5 -5.29 -6.70 17.87
C GLU A 5 -5.58 -5.97 16.56
N GLN A 6 -5.63 -4.64 16.62
CA GLN A 6 -5.75 -3.80 15.44
C GLN A 6 -4.41 -3.90 14.70
N TYR A 7 -4.29 -4.92 13.85
CA TYR A 7 -3.12 -5.09 13.00
C TYR A 7 -3.12 -3.96 11.98
N TYR A 8 -2.33 -2.93 12.26
CA TYR A 8 -2.06 -1.87 11.29
C TYR A 8 -1.18 -2.45 10.19
N ARG A 9 -1.68 -2.50 8.95
CA ARG A 9 -0.88 -2.91 7.81
C ARG A 9 0.32 -1.98 7.67
N LEU A 10 1.46 -2.55 7.31
CA LEU A 10 2.68 -1.88 6.95
C LEU A 10 2.86 -1.90 5.43
N PRO A 11 3.74 -1.07 4.84
CA PRO A 11 4.00 -1.08 3.40
C PRO A 11 4.32 -2.48 2.86
N GLN A 12 5.13 -3.25 3.60
CA GLN A 12 5.47 -4.62 3.23
C GLN A 12 4.29 -5.60 3.24
N ASP A 13 3.22 -5.30 3.98
CA ASP A 13 2.00 -6.10 3.92
C ASP A 13 1.23 -5.83 2.62
N VAL A 14 1.47 -4.69 1.97
CA VAL A 14 0.83 -4.32 0.69
C VAL A 14 1.67 -4.75 -0.50
N VAL A 15 2.97 -4.44 -0.50
CA VAL A 15 3.85 -4.62 -1.67
C VAL A 15 4.90 -5.73 -1.49
N GLY A 16 4.87 -6.43 -0.37
CA GLY A 16 5.91 -7.40 -0.02
C GLY A 16 7.26 -6.75 0.30
N HIS A 17 8.32 -7.53 0.20
CA HIS A 17 9.70 -7.10 0.49
C HIS A 17 10.50 -6.78 -0.78
N ASP A 18 9.81 -6.58 -1.92
CA ASP A 18 10.47 -6.21 -3.18
C ASP A 18 11.03 -4.78 -3.07
N ALA A 19 12.35 -4.65 -3.27
CA ALA A 19 13.04 -3.37 -3.10
C ALA A 19 12.57 -2.30 -4.09
N ALA A 20 12.19 -2.67 -5.31
CA ALA A 20 11.70 -1.72 -6.31
C ALA A 20 10.29 -1.23 -5.96
N LEU A 21 9.43 -2.11 -5.45
CA LEU A 21 8.09 -1.73 -5.00
C LEU A 21 8.14 -0.86 -3.74
N LEU A 22 8.96 -1.20 -2.76
CA LEU A 22 9.15 -0.38 -1.56
C LEU A 22 9.76 0.98 -1.90
N SER A 23 10.75 1.03 -2.80
CA SER A 23 11.35 2.29 -3.23
C SER A 23 10.35 3.20 -3.95
N TYR A 24 9.44 2.62 -4.75
CA TYR A 24 8.37 3.40 -5.37
C TYR A 24 7.29 3.78 -4.36
N TRP A 25 6.94 2.90 -3.42
CA TRP A 25 6.01 3.19 -2.32
C TRP A 25 6.41 4.48 -1.60
N ASP A 26 7.68 4.64 -1.24
CA ASP A 26 8.20 5.83 -0.55
C ASP A 26 8.04 7.13 -1.36
N GLN A 27 7.86 7.03 -2.68
CA GLN A 27 7.65 8.16 -3.60
C GLN A 27 6.17 8.42 -3.88
N MET A 28 5.27 7.55 -3.42
CA MET A 28 3.83 7.70 -3.64
C MET A 28 3.24 8.87 -2.84
N PRO A 29 2.16 9.51 -3.33
CA PRO A 29 1.41 10.46 -2.54
C PRO A 29 0.86 9.81 -1.25
N ALA A 30 0.98 10.52 -0.12
CA ALA A 30 0.56 10.02 1.19
C ALA A 30 -0.91 9.56 1.20
N LYS A 31 -1.79 10.24 0.46
CA LYS A 31 -3.20 9.85 0.33
C LYS A 31 -3.35 8.45 -0.27
N ALA A 32 -2.60 8.13 -1.33
CA ALA A 32 -2.65 6.83 -1.97
C ALA A 32 -2.07 5.72 -1.08
N GLN A 33 -0.97 6.01 -0.36
CA GLN A 33 -0.41 5.09 0.63
C GLN A 33 -1.44 4.76 1.72
N LEU A 34 -2.07 5.77 2.32
CA LEU A 34 -3.09 5.58 3.36
C LEU A 34 -4.26 4.73 2.87
N ARG A 35 -4.79 5.02 1.67
CA ARG A 35 -5.87 4.22 1.08
C ARG A 35 -5.48 2.76 0.87
N LEU A 36 -4.24 2.49 0.46
CA LEU A 36 -3.75 1.12 0.30
C LEU A 36 -3.58 0.40 1.64
N LEU A 37 -3.07 1.07 2.67
CA LEU A 37 -2.93 0.52 4.02
C LEU A 37 -4.28 0.20 4.67
N GLU A 38 -5.31 1.01 4.40
CA GLU A 38 -6.68 0.79 4.88
C GLU A 38 -7.44 -0.27 4.05
N SER A 39 -6.94 -0.62 2.87
CA SER A 39 -7.56 -1.62 2.00
C SER A 39 -7.10 -3.04 2.33
N THR A 40 -7.70 -4.04 1.66
CA THR A 40 -7.22 -5.43 1.63
C THR A 40 -6.38 -5.74 0.39
N ILE A 41 -6.01 -4.73 -0.41
CA ILE A 41 -5.28 -4.91 -1.68
C ILE A 41 -3.83 -5.28 -1.39
N THR A 42 -3.29 -6.21 -2.16
CA THR A 42 -1.86 -6.52 -2.25
C THR A 42 -1.40 -6.32 -3.69
N VAL A 43 -0.16 -5.87 -3.86
CA VAL A 43 0.42 -5.53 -5.15
C VAL A 43 1.68 -6.33 -5.37
N SER A 44 1.82 -6.94 -6.55
CA SER A 44 2.97 -7.80 -6.86
C SER A 44 3.86 -7.24 -7.96
N THR A 45 3.46 -6.13 -8.60
CA THR A 45 4.22 -5.51 -9.69
C THR A 45 4.25 -3.99 -9.59
N LEU A 46 5.28 -3.38 -10.19
CA LEU A 46 5.44 -1.93 -10.20
C LEU A 46 4.36 -1.24 -11.04
N GLY A 47 3.89 -1.91 -12.10
CA GLY A 47 2.82 -1.40 -12.96
C GLY A 47 1.50 -1.24 -12.20
N GLU A 48 1.09 -2.29 -11.48
CA GLU A 48 -0.10 -2.26 -10.62
C GLU A 48 -0.01 -1.16 -9.56
N LEU A 49 1.16 -1.03 -8.91
CA LEU A 49 1.36 -0.04 -7.86
C LEU A 49 1.24 1.40 -8.39
N LYS A 50 1.81 1.67 -9.57
CA LYS A 50 1.69 2.97 -10.26
C LYS A 50 0.23 3.28 -10.61
N MET A 51 -0.48 2.32 -11.17
CA MET A 51 -1.90 2.51 -11.51
C MET A 51 -2.75 2.85 -10.29
N LEU A 52 -2.54 2.14 -9.17
CA LEU A 52 -3.26 2.39 -7.92
C LEU A 52 -2.88 3.75 -7.31
N ALA A 53 -1.59 4.12 -7.36
CA ALA A 53 -1.12 5.43 -6.91
C ALA A 53 -1.83 6.57 -7.65
N GLU A 54 -1.97 6.45 -8.98
CA GLU A 54 -2.67 7.46 -9.79
C GLU A 54 -4.17 7.51 -9.50
N THR A 55 -4.84 6.36 -9.37
CA THR A 55 -6.27 6.28 -9.08
C THR A 55 -6.58 6.93 -7.73
N PHE A 56 -5.90 6.53 -6.66
CA PHE A 56 -6.18 7.01 -5.31
C PHE A 56 -5.70 8.43 -5.03
N SER A 57 -4.90 9.02 -5.91
CA SER A 57 -4.51 10.42 -5.82
C SER A 57 -5.51 11.38 -6.48
N LYS A 58 -6.39 10.88 -7.37
CA LYS A 58 -7.38 11.67 -8.11
C LYS A 58 -8.75 11.71 -7.43
N GLU A 59 -9.12 10.65 -6.71
CA GLU A 59 -10.20 10.68 -5.70
C GLU A 59 -9.77 11.53 -4.50
#